data_AF-A0A9E5EXE3-F1
#
_entry.id   AF-A0A9E5EXE3-F1
#
_cell.length_a   1.000
_cell.length_b   1.000
_cell.length_c   1.000
_cell.angle_alpha   90.00
_cell.angle_beta   90.00
_cell.angle_gamma   90.00
#
_symmetry.space_group_name_H-M   'P 1'
#
loop_
_entity.id
_entity.type
_entity.pdbx_description
1 polymer ?
#
loop_
_entity_poly.entity_id
_entity_poly.type
_entity_poly.pdbx_seq_one_letter_code
_entity_poly.pdbx_strand_id
1 'polypeptide(L)'
;MDPLAQYIPTSHDAVEIGGGTGLHYHYGTLGQLEHGVNYADAYLKTIGKNTNIARPLKVWPYEKGSTVKLFVLAGHRNMEGERAFTQELQALGNQESLANDNAKIAYKYSIGGGYKISDGWEPLGPAGFYGTFGPELSFGKTLQGKVSGNIAIAKFTHSGSQMNDWTPQGTEAKELNLYPKFIAFIQDSIKELQAKGHQVELAGVFYHVGENEMSMGQYRRDAAKWLQSTIVKSRQDLSLPSLKWYVSQQQPTDEKGLNAIDVTANLAAIAAADSAFIHIKAFDLPKQEEKLVITTAGIVQLGELLAQSYLKQK
;
A
#
# COMPACT_ATOMS: atom_id res chain seq x y z
N MET A 1 -15.27 -1.86 -28.78
CA MET A 1 -13.88 -1.37 -28.86
C MET A 1 -13.40 -1.56 -30.29
N ASP A 2 -12.69 -0.58 -30.82
CA ASP A 2 -12.02 -0.68 -32.12
C ASP A 2 -10.85 -1.68 -32.00
N PRO A 3 -10.77 -2.73 -32.84
CA PRO A 3 -9.70 -3.72 -32.77
C PRO A 3 -8.30 -3.17 -33.12
N LEU A 4 -8.23 -1.97 -33.70
CA LEU A 4 -6.98 -1.27 -34.02
C LEU A 4 -6.58 -0.26 -32.93
N ALA A 5 -7.43 -0.05 -31.93
CA ALA A 5 -7.16 0.84 -30.81
C ALA A 5 -6.90 0.03 -29.53
N GLN A 6 -5.76 0.27 -28.91
CA GLN A 6 -5.39 -0.34 -27.63
C GLN A 6 -5.38 0.74 -26.54
N TYR A 7 -6.13 0.50 -25.46
CA TYR A 7 -5.99 1.30 -24.25
C TYR A 7 -4.67 0.96 -23.57
N ILE A 8 -3.86 1.98 -23.29
CA ILE A 8 -2.56 1.84 -22.63
C ILE A 8 -2.77 2.29 -21.18
N PRO A 9 -2.85 1.35 -20.23
CA PRO A 9 -3.02 1.70 -18.84
C PRO A 9 -1.80 2.47 -18.34
N THR A 10 -2.04 3.42 -17.44
CA THR A 10 -1.02 4.15 -16.69
C THR A 10 -1.41 4.14 -15.21
N SER A 11 -0.42 4.00 -14.34
CA SER A 11 -0.51 4.42 -12.95
C SER A 11 -0.64 5.95 -12.98
N HIS A 12 -1.57 6.54 -12.23
CA HIS A 12 -1.89 7.97 -12.33
C HIS A 12 -0.87 8.89 -11.62
N ASP A 13 0.41 8.53 -11.67
CA ASP A 13 1.34 8.78 -10.57
C ASP A 13 2.63 9.43 -11.04
N ALA A 14 2.46 10.69 -11.45
CA ALA A 14 3.43 11.76 -11.25
C ALA A 14 2.86 13.02 -11.87
N VAL A 15 1.75 13.50 -11.34
CA VAL A 15 1.20 14.77 -11.81
C VAL A 15 1.75 15.89 -10.94
N GLU A 16 2.62 16.71 -11.52
CA GLU A 16 3.06 17.95 -10.90
C GLU A 16 2.01 19.03 -11.13
N ILE A 17 1.62 19.72 -10.06
CA ILE A 17 0.69 20.85 -10.12
C ILE A 17 1.52 22.12 -10.35
N GLY A 18 1.53 22.62 -11.58
CA GLY A 18 2.13 23.92 -11.92
C GLY A 18 1.24 25.08 -11.46
N GLY A 19 1.85 26.14 -10.91
CA GLY A 19 1.16 27.37 -10.52
C GLY A 19 1.66 28.57 -11.33
N GLY A 20 0.78 29.22 -12.08
CA GLY A 20 1.11 30.47 -12.79
C GLY A 20 -0.06 31.09 -13.56
N THR A 21 -0.81 30.30 -14.32
CA THR A 21 -1.88 30.78 -15.22
C THR A 21 -3.03 29.78 -15.37
N GLY A 22 -3.51 29.21 -14.25
CA GLY A 22 -4.57 28.20 -14.22
C GLY A 22 -4.07 26.78 -13.88
N LEU A 23 -4.94 25.95 -13.30
CA LEU A 23 -4.63 24.56 -12.93
C LEU A 23 -4.38 23.74 -14.20
N HIS A 24 -3.17 23.25 -14.37
CA HIS A 24 -2.85 22.28 -15.41
C HIS A 24 -1.92 21.21 -14.83
N TYR A 25 -2.23 19.98 -15.20
CA TYR A 25 -1.59 18.77 -14.71
C TYR A 25 -0.51 18.36 -15.71
N HIS A 26 0.76 18.39 -15.30
CA HIS A 26 1.86 17.87 -16.12
C HIS A 26 2.29 16.53 -15.58
N TYR A 27 2.56 15.57 -16.47
CA TYR A 27 3.37 14.43 -16.09
C TYR A 27 4.78 14.93 -15.76
N GLY A 28 5.17 14.82 -14.49
CA GLY A 28 6.56 14.95 -14.05
C GLY A 28 7.43 13.86 -14.66
N THR A 29 8.73 13.87 -14.35
CA THR A 29 9.71 12.96 -14.99
C THR A 29 9.30 11.49 -14.90
N LEU A 30 8.78 11.04 -13.77
CA LEU A 30 8.34 9.66 -13.58
C LEU A 30 7.14 9.31 -14.48
N GLY A 31 6.17 10.22 -14.62
CA GLY A 31 4.99 10.03 -15.46
C GLY A 31 5.34 10.00 -16.95
N GLN A 32 6.32 10.80 -17.38
CA GLN A 32 6.82 10.76 -18.76
C GLN A 32 7.54 9.44 -19.06
N LEU A 33 8.35 8.95 -18.12
CA LEU A 33 9.01 7.64 -18.25
C LEU A 33 7.99 6.50 -18.31
N GLU A 34 6.98 6.57 -17.44
CA GLU A 34 5.85 5.64 -17.40
C GLU A 34 5.15 5.55 -18.76
N HIS A 35 4.83 6.67 -19.40
CA HIS A 35 4.28 6.64 -20.76
C HIS A 35 5.19 5.84 -21.69
N GLY A 36 6.46 6.21 -21.79
CA GLY A 36 7.41 5.53 -22.68
C GLY A 36 7.45 4.01 -22.47
N VAL A 37 7.52 3.56 -21.22
CA VAL A 37 7.51 2.13 -20.85
C VAL A 37 6.18 1.47 -21.23
N ASN A 38 5.04 2.08 -20.91
CA ASN A 38 3.73 1.49 -21.13
C ASN A 38 3.38 1.42 -22.62
N TYR A 39 3.75 2.43 -23.41
CA TYR A 39 3.62 2.39 -24.87
C TYR A 39 4.49 1.27 -25.47
N ALA A 40 5.74 1.14 -25.01
CA ALA A 40 6.63 0.08 -25.47
C ALA A 40 6.08 -1.31 -25.12
N ASP A 41 5.65 -1.53 -23.87
CA ASP A 41 5.06 -2.79 -23.41
C ASP A 41 3.78 -3.14 -24.17
N ALA A 42 2.91 -2.15 -24.42
CA ALA A 42 1.70 -2.35 -25.22
C ALA A 42 2.04 -2.83 -26.62
N TYR A 43 2.99 -2.15 -27.30
CA TYR A 43 3.43 -2.55 -28.64
C TYR A 43 4.10 -3.92 -28.65
N LEU A 44 5.00 -4.20 -27.71
CA LEU A 44 5.72 -5.47 -27.59
C LEU A 44 4.74 -6.65 -27.46
N LYS A 45 3.65 -6.49 -26.68
CA LYS A 45 2.57 -7.49 -26.58
C LYS A 45 1.91 -7.78 -27.95
N THR A 46 1.69 -6.76 -28.79
CA THR A 46 1.07 -6.97 -30.11
C THR A 46 1.92 -7.83 -31.05
N ILE A 47 3.24 -7.87 -30.84
CA ILE A 47 4.18 -8.70 -31.60
C ILE A 47 4.63 -9.96 -30.84
N GLY A 48 3.91 -10.34 -29.78
CA GLY A 48 4.17 -11.56 -29.01
C GLY A 48 5.38 -11.50 -28.06
N LYS A 49 5.91 -10.30 -27.79
CA LYS A 49 7.01 -10.08 -26.83
C LYS A 49 6.43 -9.65 -25.49
N ASN A 50 6.21 -10.59 -24.58
CA ASN A 50 5.78 -10.29 -23.21
C ASN A 50 6.98 -9.85 -22.36
N THR A 51 6.81 -8.75 -21.63
CA THR A 51 7.82 -8.17 -20.73
C THR A 51 7.61 -8.54 -19.26
N ASN A 52 6.49 -9.19 -18.94
CA ASN A 52 6.19 -9.65 -17.57
C ASN A 52 7.16 -10.77 -17.17
N ILE A 53 7.95 -10.50 -16.12
CA ILE A 53 8.84 -11.49 -15.51
C ILE A 53 8.05 -12.20 -14.40
N ALA A 54 7.72 -13.47 -14.62
CA ALA A 54 7.12 -14.31 -13.59
C ALA A 54 8.13 -14.55 -12.46
N ARG A 55 7.70 -14.36 -11.22
CA ARG A 55 8.51 -14.60 -10.00
C ARG A 55 7.87 -15.67 -9.12
N PRO A 56 7.63 -16.89 -9.62
CA PRO A 56 6.93 -17.90 -8.82
C PRO A 56 7.76 -18.32 -7.61
N LEU A 57 7.08 -18.63 -6.50
CA LEU A 57 7.68 -19.41 -5.42
C LEU A 57 8.03 -20.81 -5.96
N LYS A 58 9.31 -21.02 -6.32
CA LYS A 58 9.82 -22.31 -6.83
C LYS A 58 9.52 -23.47 -5.88
N VAL A 59 9.63 -23.19 -4.58
CA VAL A 59 9.26 -24.09 -3.49
C VAL A 59 8.37 -23.29 -2.55
N TRP A 60 7.25 -23.87 -2.17
CA TRP A 60 6.38 -23.27 -1.18
C TRP A 60 7.09 -23.23 0.19
N PRO A 61 7.21 -22.08 0.85
CA PRO A 61 8.12 -21.92 1.99
C PRO A 61 7.60 -22.51 3.31
N TYR A 62 6.36 -22.99 3.35
CA TYR A 62 5.70 -23.41 4.59
C TYR A 62 5.38 -24.90 4.57
N GLU A 63 5.57 -25.54 5.73
CA GLU A 63 5.16 -26.92 5.93
C GLU A 63 3.64 -27.06 5.83
N LYS A 64 3.16 -28.14 5.21
CA LYS A 64 1.72 -28.41 5.06
C LYS A 64 1.04 -28.50 6.44
N GLY A 65 -0.13 -27.89 6.58
CA GLY A 65 -0.89 -27.89 7.85
C GLY A 65 -0.44 -26.83 8.86
N SER A 66 0.68 -26.15 8.63
CA SER A 66 1.16 -25.07 9.51
C SER A 66 0.25 -23.83 9.45
N THR A 67 0.22 -23.07 10.54
CA THR A 67 -0.46 -21.76 10.59
C THR A 67 0.36 -20.68 9.88
N VAL A 68 -0.31 -19.85 9.10
CA VAL A 68 0.26 -18.66 8.44
C VAL A 68 -0.38 -17.41 9.04
N LYS A 69 0.46 -16.48 9.51
CA LYS A 69 0.04 -15.13 9.85
C LYS A 69 0.03 -14.28 8.59
N LEU A 70 -1.16 -13.83 8.20
CA LEU A 70 -1.37 -12.96 7.06
C LEU A 70 -1.38 -11.50 7.53
N PHE A 71 -0.50 -10.69 6.95
CA PHE A 71 -0.42 -9.25 7.16
C PHE A 71 -0.91 -8.54 5.91
N VAL A 72 -1.91 -7.66 6.04
CA VAL A 72 -2.44 -6.89 4.91
C VAL A 72 -1.89 -5.48 4.95
N LEU A 73 -1.21 -5.04 3.92
CA LEU A 73 -0.72 -3.65 3.76
C LEU A 73 -1.62 -2.93 2.75
N ALA A 74 -2.22 -1.81 3.13
CA ALA A 74 -3.16 -1.09 2.28
C ALA A 74 -3.03 0.43 2.39
N GLY A 75 -3.42 1.14 1.34
CA GLY A 75 -3.37 2.60 1.32
C GLY A 75 -3.07 3.20 -0.04
N HIS A 76 -2.60 4.44 -0.02
CA HIS A 76 -2.41 5.29 -1.19
C HIS A 76 -0.95 5.26 -1.68
N ARG A 77 -0.43 6.42 -2.11
CA ARG A 77 0.88 6.59 -2.77
C ARG A 77 2.04 6.15 -1.89
N ASN A 78 2.02 6.55 -0.62
CA ASN A 78 3.10 6.22 0.32
C ASN A 78 3.09 4.74 0.75
N MET A 79 1.92 4.09 0.84
CA MET A 79 1.88 2.64 1.04
C MET A 79 2.29 1.90 -0.23
N GLU A 80 1.99 2.44 -1.41
CA GLU A 80 2.46 1.86 -2.67
C GLU A 80 3.98 1.99 -2.81
N GLY A 81 4.54 3.13 -2.38
CA GLY A 81 5.96 3.46 -2.48
C GLY A 81 6.33 4.15 -3.79
N GLU A 82 5.46 5.04 -4.27
CA GLU A 82 5.57 5.71 -5.58
C GLU A 82 6.94 6.39 -5.81
N ARG A 83 7.60 6.87 -4.74
CA ARG A 83 8.91 7.55 -4.80
C ARG A 83 10.00 6.87 -3.99
N ALA A 84 9.87 5.57 -3.74
CA ALA A 84 10.93 4.77 -3.13
C ALA A 84 11.55 3.84 -4.17
N PHE A 85 12.82 4.10 -4.52
CA PHE A 85 13.50 3.50 -5.67
C PHE A 85 14.51 2.46 -5.22
N THR A 86 14.47 1.28 -5.84
CA THR A 86 15.38 0.16 -5.53
C THR A 86 16.86 0.54 -5.70
N GLN A 87 17.17 1.44 -6.63
CA GLN A 87 18.53 1.93 -6.89
C GLN A 87 19.09 2.71 -5.70
N GLU A 88 18.25 3.39 -4.93
CA GLU A 88 18.67 4.19 -3.77
C GLU A 88 18.97 3.33 -2.54
N LEU A 89 18.52 2.06 -2.50
CA LEU A 89 18.79 1.15 -1.38
C LEU A 89 20.29 0.93 -1.13
N GLN A 90 21.13 1.04 -2.17
CA GLN A 90 22.58 0.94 -2.05
C GLN A 90 23.19 2.03 -1.16
N ALA A 91 22.58 3.22 -1.16
CA ALA A 91 23.06 4.34 -0.36
C ALA A 91 22.57 4.29 1.11
N LEU A 92 21.60 3.42 1.44
CA LEU A 92 20.94 3.39 2.75
C LEU A 92 21.57 2.45 3.78
N GLY A 93 22.68 1.78 3.44
CA GLY A 93 23.50 0.97 4.35
C GLY A 93 22.78 -0.23 4.98
N ASN A 94 23.22 -1.45 4.69
CA ASN A 94 22.56 -2.71 5.14
C ASN A 94 21.13 -2.89 4.63
N GLN A 95 20.69 -2.10 3.66
CA GLN A 95 19.37 -2.18 3.05
C GLN A 95 19.41 -2.69 1.60
N GLU A 96 20.60 -2.96 1.04
CA GLU A 96 20.74 -3.43 -0.35
C GLU A 96 20.00 -4.75 -0.57
N SER A 97 19.94 -5.59 0.47
CA SER A 97 19.23 -6.87 0.42
C SER A 97 17.72 -6.73 0.18
N LEU A 98 17.12 -5.56 0.44
CA LEU A 98 15.70 -5.33 0.18
C LEU A 98 15.37 -5.37 -1.31
N ALA A 99 16.34 -5.08 -2.18
CA ALA A 99 16.14 -5.18 -3.63
C ALA A 99 16.00 -6.62 -4.14
N ASN A 100 16.28 -7.62 -3.29
CA ASN A 100 16.30 -9.03 -3.67
C ASN A 100 15.05 -9.77 -3.17
N ASP A 101 14.66 -10.81 -3.92
CA ASP A 101 13.57 -11.71 -3.52
C ASP A 101 13.90 -12.47 -2.24
N ASN A 102 12.94 -12.46 -1.31
CA ASN A 102 12.93 -13.24 -0.09
C ASN A 102 11.89 -14.35 -0.19
N ALA A 103 12.33 -15.51 -0.71
CA ALA A 103 11.48 -16.68 -0.92
C ALA A 103 10.90 -17.30 0.38
N LYS A 104 11.33 -16.84 1.56
CA LYS A 104 10.79 -17.30 2.85
C LYS A 104 9.45 -16.65 3.22
N ILE A 105 9.06 -15.59 2.52
CA ILE A 105 7.80 -14.86 2.75
C ILE A 105 7.00 -14.90 1.46
N ALA A 106 5.83 -15.53 1.52
CA ALA A 106 4.85 -15.50 0.44
C ALA A 106 4.20 -14.11 0.39
N TYR A 107 4.22 -13.52 -0.80
CA TYR A 107 3.75 -12.18 -1.08
C TYR A 107 2.75 -12.17 -2.23
N LYS A 108 1.64 -11.46 -2.03
CA LYS A 108 0.59 -11.25 -3.04
C LYS A 108 0.25 -9.77 -3.09
N TYR A 109 -0.07 -9.23 -4.26
CA TYR A 109 -0.46 -7.83 -4.35
C TYR A 109 -1.43 -7.49 -5.47
N SER A 110 -2.13 -6.37 -5.27
CA SER A 110 -2.86 -5.61 -6.28
C SER A 110 -2.55 -4.13 -6.03
N ILE A 111 -1.76 -3.51 -6.90
CA ILE A 111 -1.24 -2.15 -6.75
C ILE A 111 -1.65 -1.26 -7.93
N GLY A 112 -1.54 0.06 -7.78
CA GLY A 112 -1.92 1.05 -8.78
C GLY A 112 -3.40 0.96 -9.16
N GLY A 113 -4.28 0.58 -8.22
CA GLY A 113 -5.70 0.40 -8.53
C GLY A 113 -6.03 -0.83 -9.38
N GLY A 114 -5.15 -1.84 -9.37
CA GLY A 114 -5.26 -3.02 -10.23
C GLY A 114 -4.44 -2.91 -11.51
N TYR A 115 -3.59 -1.88 -11.63
CA TYR A 115 -2.66 -1.74 -12.74
C TYR A 115 -1.61 -2.87 -12.75
N LYS A 116 -1.09 -3.27 -11.58
CA LYS A 116 -0.35 -4.54 -11.41
C LYS A 116 -1.05 -5.43 -10.42
N ILE A 117 -1.17 -6.71 -10.76
CA ILE A 117 -1.67 -7.75 -9.88
C ILE A 117 -0.69 -8.91 -9.96
N SER A 118 -0.31 -9.48 -8.81
CA SER A 118 0.56 -10.65 -8.78
C SER A 118 -0.16 -11.88 -9.32
N ASP A 119 0.59 -12.75 -9.99
CA ASP A 119 0.08 -14.05 -10.44
C ASP A 119 0.15 -15.06 -9.28
N GLY A 120 -0.82 -14.95 -8.36
CA GLY A 120 -0.85 -15.72 -7.13
C GLY A 120 0.19 -15.23 -6.10
N TRP A 121 0.83 -16.18 -5.41
CA TRP A 121 1.81 -15.93 -4.35
C TRP A 121 3.24 -16.06 -4.88
N GLU A 122 4.01 -14.98 -4.79
CA GLU A 122 5.43 -14.88 -5.18
C GLU A 122 6.34 -14.62 -3.96
N PRO A 123 7.68 -14.71 -4.08
CA PRO A 123 8.59 -14.23 -3.05
C PRO A 123 8.36 -12.75 -2.73
N LEU A 124 8.49 -12.37 -1.47
CA LEU A 124 8.54 -10.94 -1.11
C LEU A 124 9.74 -10.28 -1.79
N GLY A 125 9.48 -9.25 -2.59
CA GLY A 125 10.51 -8.43 -3.24
C GLY A 125 9.85 -7.25 -3.96
N PRO A 126 10.63 -6.35 -4.59
CA PRO A 126 10.09 -5.13 -5.22
C PRO A 126 8.96 -5.44 -6.21
N ALA A 127 7.81 -4.78 -6.05
CA ALA A 127 6.63 -5.01 -6.90
C ALA A 127 6.24 -3.80 -7.75
N GLY A 128 6.80 -2.62 -7.51
CA GLY A 128 6.46 -1.40 -8.25
C GLY A 128 6.77 -1.49 -9.75
N PHE A 129 6.19 -0.57 -10.50
CA PHE A 129 6.22 -0.56 -11.98
C PHE A 129 7.60 -0.21 -12.54
N TYR A 130 8.31 0.70 -11.89
CA TYR A 130 9.52 1.33 -12.42
C TYR A 130 10.70 1.17 -11.47
N GLY A 131 10.83 -0.03 -10.88
CA GLY A 131 11.82 -0.30 -9.85
C GLY A 131 11.51 0.38 -8.52
N THR A 132 10.24 0.71 -8.28
CA THR A 132 9.76 1.26 -7.01
C THR A 132 9.30 0.16 -6.05
N PHE A 133 9.18 0.49 -4.76
CA PHE A 133 8.75 -0.43 -3.71
C PHE A 133 8.12 0.30 -2.53
N GLY A 134 7.21 -0.35 -1.82
CA GLY A 134 6.61 0.22 -0.61
C GLY A 134 7.21 -0.33 0.69
N PRO A 135 6.59 -0.02 1.84
CA PRO A 135 7.09 -0.44 3.13
C PRO A 135 7.05 -1.97 3.34
N GLU A 136 6.44 -2.76 2.44
CA GLU A 136 6.35 -4.21 2.53
C GLU A 136 7.72 -4.89 2.71
N LEU A 137 8.78 -4.34 2.10
CA LEU A 137 10.09 -4.98 2.08
C LEU A 137 10.76 -4.90 3.45
N SER A 138 10.87 -3.69 4.00
CA SER A 138 11.45 -3.49 5.33
C SER A 138 10.53 -4.00 6.44
N PHE A 139 9.21 -3.96 6.24
CA PHE A 139 8.24 -4.60 7.12
C PHE A 139 8.49 -6.11 7.23
N GLY A 140 8.53 -6.82 6.10
CA GLY A 140 8.78 -8.25 6.06
C GLY A 140 10.15 -8.63 6.61
N LYS A 141 11.22 -7.89 6.25
CA LYS A 141 12.57 -8.08 6.80
C LYS A 141 12.59 -7.92 8.33
N THR A 142 11.86 -6.93 8.86
CA THR A 142 11.85 -6.65 10.30
C THR A 142 11.11 -7.73 11.10
N LEU A 143 10.01 -8.26 10.56
CA LEU A 143 9.24 -9.33 11.21
C LEU A 143 9.92 -10.69 11.12
N GLN A 144 10.69 -10.93 10.04
CA GLN A 144 11.37 -12.20 9.81
C GLN A 144 12.31 -12.55 10.97
N GLY A 145 12.11 -13.72 11.57
CA GLY A 145 12.87 -14.19 12.73
C GLY A 145 12.43 -13.61 14.09
N LYS A 146 11.54 -12.60 14.11
CA LYS A 146 10.97 -12.03 15.34
C LYS A 146 9.52 -12.47 15.60
N VAL A 147 8.79 -12.82 14.54
CA VAL A 147 7.47 -13.43 14.63
C VAL A 147 7.60 -14.93 14.55
N SER A 148 6.97 -15.63 15.49
CA SER A 148 6.89 -17.09 15.49
C SER A 148 5.94 -17.60 14.40
N GLY A 149 6.39 -18.61 13.67
CA GLY A 149 5.63 -19.25 12.60
C GLY A 149 5.79 -18.57 11.23
N ASN A 150 4.90 -18.94 10.31
CA ASN A 150 4.96 -18.49 8.93
C ASN A 150 4.29 -17.12 8.75
N ILE A 151 4.87 -16.28 7.88
CA ILE A 151 4.42 -14.91 7.63
C ILE A 151 4.11 -14.77 6.14
N ALA A 152 2.89 -14.39 5.80
CA ALA A 152 2.53 -13.98 4.45
C ALA A 152 2.12 -12.50 4.44
N ILE A 153 2.43 -11.80 3.33
CA ILE A 153 2.08 -10.39 3.14
C ILE A 153 1.15 -10.28 1.94
N ALA A 154 0.04 -9.55 2.10
CA ALA A 154 -0.86 -9.20 1.01
C ALA A 154 -0.95 -7.67 0.90
N LYS A 155 -0.57 -7.09 -0.23
CA LYS A 155 -0.58 -5.63 -0.44
C LYS A 155 -1.69 -5.20 -1.39
N PHE A 156 -2.53 -4.25 -0.98
CA PHE A 156 -3.60 -3.70 -1.81
C PHE A 156 -3.52 -2.17 -1.80
N THR A 157 -3.11 -1.56 -2.91
CA THR A 157 -2.90 -0.11 -2.98
C THR A 157 -3.50 0.53 -4.21
N HIS A 158 -3.82 1.81 -4.08
CA HIS A 158 -4.19 2.67 -5.19
C HIS A 158 -3.69 4.09 -4.91
N SER A 159 -2.57 4.45 -5.52
CA SER A 159 -1.89 5.74 -5.34
C SER A 159 -2.77 6.98 -5.62
N GLY A 160 -3.61 6.95 -6.65
CA GLY A 160 -4.55 8.05 -6.93
C GLY A 160 -5.76 8.16 -5.99
N SER A 161 -6.00 7.17 -5.12
CA SER A 161 -7.21 7.13 -4.29
C SER A 161 -7.13 8.03 -3.07
N GLN A 162 -8.29 8.34 -2.53
CA GLN A 162 -8.50 9.13 -1.33
C GLN A 162 -9.26 8.29 -0.31
N MET A 163 -9.20 8.63 0.98
CA MET A 163 -9.79 7.77 2.02
C MET A 163 -11.31 7.52 1.85
N ASN A 164 -12.05 8.44 1.24
CA ASN A 164 -13.47 8.24 0.90
C ASN A 164 -13.72 7.13 -0.13
N ASP A 165 -12.77 6.86 -1.04
CA ASP A 165 -12.84 5.76 -2.01
C ASP A 165 -12.78 4.37 -1.34
N TRP A 166 -12.24 4.31 -0.12
CA TRP A 166 -12.15 3.11 0.72
C TRP A 166 -13.36 2.92 1.62
N THR A 167 -14.34 3.81 1.58
CA THR A 167 -15.57 3.65 2.36
C THR A 167 -16.52 2.66 1.69
N PRO A 168 -17.38 1.95 2.44
CA PRO A 168 -18.37 1.04 1.86
C PRO A 168 -19.29 1.69 0.83
N GLN A 169 -19.62 2.97 1.05
CA GLN A 169 -20.50 3.75 0.16
C GLN A 169 -19.78 4.19 -1.13
N GLY A 170 -18.46 4.33 -1.06
CA GLY A 170 -17.63 4.92 -2.11
C GLY A 170 -18.01 6.36 -2.43
N THR A 171 -17.61 6.81 -3.61
CA THR A 171 -17.89 8.16 -4.12
C THR A 171 -18.90 8.12 -5.28
N GLU A 172 -19.13 9.24 -5.95
CA GLU A 172 -19.92 9.28 -7.19
C GLU A 172 -19.23 8.52 -8.33
N ALA A 173 -17.89 8.50 -8.33
CA ALA A 173 -17.05 7.71 -9.21
C ALA A 173 -17.08 6.22 -8.80
N LYS A 174 -18.11 5.49 -9.21
CA LYS A 174 -18.36 4.11 -8.74
C LYS A 174 -17.24 3.13 -9.07
N GLU A 175 -16.54 3.35 -10.17
CA GLU A 175 -15.37 2.60 -10.60
C GLU A 175 -14.17 2.72 -9.63
N LEU A 176 -14.10 3.83 -8.90
CA LEU A 176 -13.09 4.10 -7.86
C LEU A 176 -13.50 3.57 -6.48
N ASN A 177 -14.67 2.94 -6.32
CA ASN A 177 -15.01 2.32 -5.03
C ASN A 177 -14.10 1.10 -4.78
N LEU A 178 -13.12 1.29 -3.89
CA LEU A 178 -12.10 0.30 -3.58
C LEU A 178 -12.56 -0.68 -2.50
N TYR A 179 -13.52 -0.30 -1.65
CA TYR A 179 -13.89 -1.10 -0.49
C TYR A 179 -14.30 -2.54 -0.86
N PRO A 180 -15.22 -2.80 -1.81
CA PRO A 180 -15.58 -4.16 -2.19
C PRO A 180 -14.40 -4.97 -2.73
N LYS A 181 -13.55 -4.33 -3.55
CA LYS A 181 -12.36 -4.96 -4.14
C LYS A 181 -11.33 -5.31 -3.06
N PHE A 182 -11.14 -4.42 -2.08
CA PHE A 182 -10.24 -4.61 -0.95
C PHE A 182 -10.68 -5.79 -0.07
N ILE A 183 -11.96 -5.87 0.30
CA ILE A 183 -12.49 -6.99 1.09
C ILE A 183 -12.37 -8.31 0.32
N ALA A 184 -12.72 -8.32 -0.96
CA ALA A 184 -12.57 -9.50 -1.81
C ALA A 184 -11.11 -9.97 -1.87
N PHE A 185 -10.16 -9.03 -2.05
CA PHE A 185 -8.73 -9.34 -2.06
C PHE A 185 -8.25 -10.00 -0.76
N ILE A 186 -8.71 -9.54 0.41
CA ILE A 186 -8.38 -10.17 1.70
C ILE A 186 -8.97 -11.59 1.75
N GLN A 187 -10.26 -11.73 1.44
CA GLN A 187 -10.94 -13.03 1.48
C GLN A 187 -10.29 -14.05 0.55
N ASP A 188 -9.92 -13.64 -0.66
CA ASP A 188 -9.28 -14.51 -1.63
C ASP A 188 -7.84 -14.86 -1.25
N SER A 189 -7.10 -13.92 -0.65
CA SER A 189 -5.79 -14.21 -0.05
C SER A 189 -5.88 -15.28 1.04
N ILE A 190 -6.89 -15.20 1.91
CA ILE A 190 -7.16 -16.22 2.94
C ILE A 190 -7.50 -17.57 2.29
N LYS A 191 -8.44 -17.60 1.34
CA LYS A 191 -8.88 -18.83 0.66
C LYS A 191 -7.74 -19.52 -0.07
N GLU A 192 -6.87 -18.78 -0.73
CA GLU A 192 -5.73 -19.35 -1.45
C GLU A 192 -4.70 -19.98 -0.52
N LEU A 193 -4.40 -19.35 0.62
CA LEU A 193 -3.53 -19.94 1.64
C LEU A 193 -4.18 -21.20 2.25
N GLN A 194 -5.49 -21.18 2.49
CA GLN A 194 -6.24 -22.36 2.94
C GLN A 194 -6.23 -23.49 1.91
N ALA A 195 -6.37 -23.17 0.62
CA ALA A 195 -6.27 -24.15 -0.47
C ALA A 195 -4.87 -24.77 -0.58
N LYS A 196 -3.83 -24.05 -0.14
CA LYS A 196 -2.46 -24.59 0.02
C LYS A 196 -2.28 -25.42 1.28
N GLY A 197 -3.32 -25.59 2.10
CA GLY A 197 -3.35 -26.45 3.27
C GLY A 197 -2.93 -25.77 4.57
N HIS A 198 -3.10 -24.45 4.68
CA HIS A 198 -2.76 -23.69 5.90
C HIS A 198 -3.99 -23.27 6.70
N GLN A 199 -3.82 -23.22 8.02
CA GLN A 199 -4.67 -22.37 8.85
C GLN A 199 -4.19 -20.93 8.72
N VAL A 200 -5.11 -19.97 8.56
CA VAL A 200 -4.75 -18.56 8.33
C VAL A 200 -5.21 -17.72 9.51
N GLU A 201 -4.27 -17.01 10.12
CA GLU A 201 -4.51 -15.98 11.11
C GLU A 201 -4.33 -14.62 10.43
N LEU A 202 -5.40 -13.84 10.25
CA LEU A 202 -5.27 -12.46 9.79
C LEU A 202 -4.75 -11.59 10.94
N ALA A 203 -3.44 -11.33 10.93
CA ALA A 203 -2.71 -10.67 12.02
C ALA A 203 -3.05 -9.17 12.15
N GLY A 204 -3.49 -8.55 11.06
CA GLY A 204 -3.98 -7.18 11.04
C GLY A 204 -3.96 -6.55 9.66
N VAL A 205 -4.65 -5.42 9.55
CA VAL A 205 -4.59 -4.51 8.40
C VAL A 205 -3.71 -3.32 8.77
N PHE A 206 -2.71 -3.03 7.96
CA PHE A 206 -1.77 -1.93 8.10
C PHE A 206 -2.12 -0.88 7.06
N TYR A 207 -2.60 0.27 7.50
CA TYR A 207 -3.05 1.34 6.63
C TYR A 207 -2.25 2.62 6.88
N HIS A 208 -1.87 3.32 5.82
CA HIS A 208 -1.15 4.59 5.95
C HIS A 208 -2.06 5.76 5.55
N VAL A 209 -2.20 6.72 6.45
CA VAL A 209 -2.94 7.97 6.27
C VAL A 209 -1.94 9.11 6.07
N GLY A 210 -2.05 9.80 4.94
CA GLY A 210 -1.11 10.85 4.57
C GLY A 210 -1.73 11.86 3.59
N GLU A 211 -0.90 12.34 2.66
CA GLU A 211 -1.28 13.06 1.45
C GLU A 211 -2.42 14.08 1.62
N ASN A 212 -3.61 13.83 1.07
CA ASN A 212 -4.73 14.77 1.09
C ASN A 212 -5.50 14.78 2.41
N GLU A 213 -5.55 13.65 3.14
CA GLU A 213 -6.09 13.63 4.50
C GLU A 213 -5.25 14.52 5.44
N MET A 214 -3.98 14.72 5.10
CA MET A 214 -3.17 15.75 5.72
C MET A 214 -3.34 17.10 5.02
N SER A 215 -3.40 17.22 3.70
CA SER A 215 -3.14 18.53 3.07
C SER A 215 -4.35 19.27 2.49
N MET A 216 -5.53 18.66 2.52
CA MET A 216 -6.74 19.26 1.97
C MET A 216 -7.84 19.35 3.03
N GLY A 217 -8.40 20.55 3.22
CA GLY A 217 -9.31 20.82 4.34
C GLY A 217 -10.54 19.92 4.40
N GLN A 218 -11.15 19.57 3.26
CA GLN A 218 -12.31 18.66 3.23
C GLN A 218 -11.92 17.25 3.68
N TYR A 219 -10.89 16.66 3.07
CA TYR A 219 -10.42 15.32 3.40
C TYR A 219 -9.94 15.24 4.85
N ARG A 220 -9.19 16.25 5.33
CA ARG A 220 -8.73 16.33 6.73
C ARG A 220 -9.88 16.33 7.74
N ARG A 221 -11.00 16.99 7.44
CA ARG A 221 -12.18 17.01 8.33
C ARG A 221 -12.85 15.64 8.45
N ASP A 222 -13.00 14.95 7.32
CA ASP A 222 -13.79 13.71 7.25
C ASP A 222 -12.96 12.42 7.43
N ALA A 223 -11.62 12.51 7.44
CA ALA A 223 -10.72 11.35 7.53
C ALA A 223 -11.09 10.37 8.65
N ALA A 224 -11.25 10.86 9.88
CA ALA A 224 -11.60 9.98 11.01
C ALA A 224 -12.94 9.27 10.82
N LYS A 225 -13.94 9.96 10.26
CA LYS A 225 -15.27 9.39 9.97
C LYS A 225 -15.19 8.31 8.89
N TRP A 226 -14.49 8.57 7.79
CA TRP A 226 -14.34 7.61 6.71
C TRP A 226 -13.57 6.37 7.17
N LEU A 227 -12.44 6.57 7.86
CA LEU A 227 -11.64 5.48 8.39
C LEU A 227 -12.44 4.59 9.35
N GLN A 228 -13.19 5.20 10.28
CA GLN A 228 -14.04 4.44 11.19
C GLN A 228 -15.11 3.63 10.45
N SER A 229 -15.74 4.20 9.42
CA SER A 229 -16.72 3.50 8.59
C SER A 229 -16.11 2.27 7.90
N THR A 230 -14.93 2.43 7.29
CA THR A 230 -14.19 1.34 6.64
C THR A 230 -13.82 0.24 7.64
N ILE A 231 -13.31 0.60 8.82
CA ILE A 231 -12.91 -0.38 9.85
C ILE A 231 -14.12 -1.18 10.34
N VAL A 232 -15.20 -0.50 10.74
CA VAL A 232 -16.40 -1.14 11.27
C VAL A 232 -16.97 -2.12 10.25
N LYS A 233 -17.10 -1.69 9.00
CA LYS A 233 -17.68 -2.52 7.94
C LYS A 233 -16.74 -3.67 7.58
N SER A 234 -15.41 -3.45 7.53
CA SER A 234 -14.45 -4.53 7.23
C SER A 234 -14.48 -5.65 8.26
N ARG A 235 -14.60 -5.31 9.55
CA ARG A 235 -14.74 -6.29 10.64
C ARG A 235 -16.02 -7.12 10.52
N GLN A 236 -17.12 -6.50 10.11
CA GLN A 236 -18.38 -7.19 9.83
C GLN A 236 -18.24 -8.14 8.64
N ASP A 237 -17.75 -7.64 7.50
CA ASP A 237 -17.68 -8.40 6.25
C ASP A 237 -16.64 -9.53 6.29
N LEU A 238 -15.61 -9.40 7.11
CA LEU A 238 -14.62 -10.45 7.38
C LEU A 238 -15.02 -11.36 8.55
N SER A 239 -16.13 -11.09 9.24
CA SER A 239 -16.53 -11.80 10.48
C SER A 239 -15.45 -11.81 11.57
N LEU A 240 -14.70 -10.71 11.71
CA LEU A 240 -13.60 -10.55 12.65
C LEU A 240 -13.80 -9.27 13.49
N PRO A 241 -14.68 -9.28 14.52
CA PRO A 241 -15.05 -8.08 15.28
C PRO A 241 -13.88 -7.42 16.03
N SER A 242 -12.79 -8.15 16.29
CA SER A 242 -11.58 -7.67 16.95
C SER A 242 -10.38 -7.55 16.00
N LEU A 243 -10.59 -7.56 14.68
CA LEU A 243 -9.49 -7.39 13.71
C LEU A 243 -8.73 -6.09 14.00
N LYS A 244 -7.43 -6.24 14.25
CA LYS A 244 -6.53 -5.12 14.51
C LYS A 244 -6.29 -4.31 13.24
N TRP A 245 -6.47 -3.01 13.34
CA TRP A 245 -6.07 -2.04 12.33
C TRP A 245 -4.90 -1.21 12.86
N TYR A 246 -3.74 -1.35 12.23
CA TYR A 246 -2.55 -0.57 12.51
C TYR A 246 -2.52 0.61 11.54
N VAL A 247 -2.90 1.79 12.02
CA VAL A 247 -3.05 2.97 11.20
C VAL A 247 -1.91 3.93 11.46
N SER A 248 -0.98 4.00 10.50
CA SER A 248 0.09 4.98 10.52
C SER A 248 -0.36 6.31 9.94
N GLN A 249 0.14 7.40 10.50
CA GLN A 249 -0.21 8.75 10.12
C GLN A 249 1.05 9.57 9.84
N GLN A 250 1.15 10.18 8.66
CA GLN A 250 2.14 11.21 8.37
C GLN A 250 1.85 12.48 9.19
N GLN A 251 2.89 13.28 9.46
CA GLN A 251 2.71 14.57 10.12
C GLN A 251 1.73 15.45 9.31
N PRO A 252 0.70 16.03 9.94
CA PRO A 252 -0.19 16.95 9.26
C PRO A 252 0.58 18.15 8.71
N THR A 253 0.28 18.53 7.46
CA THR A 253 0.81 19.75 6.83
C THR A 253 0.51 20.97 7.69
N ASP A 254 1.55 21.71 8.04
CA ASP A 254 1.46 22.92 8.87
C ASP A 254 1.09 24.12 8.00
N GLU A 255 -0.20 24.44 7.95
CA GLU A 255 -0.75 25.57 7.20
C GLU A 255 -1.86 26.21 8.03
N LYS A 256 -1.83 27.54 8.20
CA LYS A 256 -2.70 28.28 9.12
C LYS A 256 -4.19 27.92 8.99
N GLY A 257 -4.69 27.75 7.76
CA GLY A 257 -6.09 27.41 7.49
C GLY A 257 -6.45 25.95 7.77
N LEU A 258 -5.48 25.03 7.68
CA LEU A 258 -5.68 23.60 7.93
C LEU A 258 -5.51 23.24 9.41
N ASN A 259 -4.71 24.03 10.15
CA ASN A 259 -4.42 23.80 11.57
C ASN A 259 -5.65 23.97 12.49
N ALA A 260 -6.74 24.56 11.99
CA ALA A 260 -8.02 24.58 12.68
C ALA A 260 -8.66 23.17 12.80
N ILE A 261 -8.17 22.18 12.05
CA ILE A 261 -8.66 20.80 12.06
C ILE A 261 -7.55 19.91 12.63
N ASP A 262 -7.74 19.45 13.87
CA ASP A 262 -6.80 18.52 14.51
C ASP A 262 -7.10 17.07 14.13
N VAL A 263 -6.71 16.70 12.91
CA VAL A 263 -6.88 15.32 12.41
C VAL A 263 -6.15 14.29 13.26
N THR A 264 -5.02 14.67 13.88
CA THR A 264 -4.26 13.78 14.77
C THR A 264 -5.07 13.47 16.02
N ALA A 265 -5.70 14.46 16.66
CA ALA A 265 -6.58 14.25 17.79
C ALA A 265 -7.83 13.45 17.39
N ASN A 266 -8.38 13.68 16.19
CA ASN A 266 -9.54 12.93 15.70
C ASN A 266 -9.22 11.43 15.52
N LEU A 267 -8.05 11.08 14.97
CA LEU A 267 -7.59 9.69 14.88
C LEU A 267 -7.25 9.09 16.25
N ALA A 268 -6.66 9.89 17.15
CA ALA A 268 -6.38 9.45 18.51
C ALA A 268 -7.66 9.15 19.31
N ALA A 269 -8.75 9.88 19.04
CA ALA A 269 -10.06 9.62 19.64
C ALA A 269 -10.63 8.26 19.21
N ILE A 270 -10.39 7.81 17.98
CA ILE A 270 -10.74 6.44 17.54
C ILE A 270 -9.94 5.42 18.36
N ALA A 271 -8.63 5.62 18.51
CA ALA A 271 -7.77 4.73 19.29
C ALA A 271 -8.18 4.63 20.76
N ALA A 272 -8.63 5.74 21.35
CA ALA A 272 -9.13 5.76 22.72
C ALA A 272 -10.45 4.99 22.88
N ALA A 273 -11.29 4.95 21.83
CA ALA A 273 -12.59 4.28 21.85
C ALA A 273 -12.51 2.80 21.39
N ASP A 274 -11.46 2.40 20.68
CA ASP A 274 -11.30 1.07 20.10
C ASP A 274 -9.89 0.53 20.31
N SER A 275 -9.74 -0.42 21.24
CA SER A 275 -8.44 -1.04 21.55
C SER A 275 -7.86 -1.88 20.41
N ALA A 276 -8.66 -2.24 19.40
CA ALA A 276 -8.19 -2.91 18.19
C ALA A 276 -7.80 -1.92 17.08
N PHE A 277 -7.89 -0.61 17.33
CA PHE A 277 -7.31 0.44 16.49
C PHE A 277 -6.00 0.94 17.09
N ILE A 278 -4.89 0.73 16.38
CA ILE A 278 -3.55 1.11 16.82
C ILE A 278 -3.11 2.31 15.98
N HIS A 279 -3.14 3.50 16.58
CA HIS A 279 -2.65 4.72 15.94
C HIS A 279 -1.13 4.83 16.05
N ILE A 280 -0.44 4.90 14.92
CA ILE A 280 1.02 4.99 14.81
C ILE A 280 1.37 6.37 14.23
N LYS A 281 2.00 7.23 15.02
CA LYS A 281 2.45 8.54 14.55
C LYS A 281 3.80 8.39 13.84
N ALA A 282 3.80 8.48 12.51
CA ALA A 282 5.01 8.38 11.69
C ALA A 282 5.61 9.78 11.44
N PHE A 283 5.80 10.55 12.51
CA PHE A 283 6.23 11.95 12.43
C PHE A 283 7.75 12.10 12.37
N ASP A 284 8.48 11.07 12.80
CA ASP A 284 9.95 11.05 12.84
C ASP A 284 10.57 10.34 11.61
N LEU A 285 9.82 10.25 10.51
CA LEU A 285 10.37 9.78 9.24
C LEU A 285 11.40 10.78 8.70
N PRO A 286 12.36 10.35 7.87
CA PRO A 286 13.35 11.22 7.26
C PRO A 286 12.66 12.35 6.50
N LYS A 287 13.25 13.54 6.55
CA LYS A 287 12.69 14.71 5.88
C LYS A 287 12.52 14.45 4.39
N GLN A 288 11.36 14.87 3.88
CA GLN A 288 11.04 14.87 2.47
C GLN A 288 11.19 16.29 1.91
N GLU A 289 11.83 16.42 0.75
CA GLU A 289 11.93 17.70 0.03
C GLU A 289 10.58 18.05 -0.62
N GLU A 290 9.91 17.03 -1.18
CA GLU A 290 8.59 17.15 -1.80
C GLU A 290 7.48 17.07 -0.76
N LYS A 291 6.41 17.84 -0.95
CA LYS A 291 5.21 17.74 -0.10
C LYS A 291 4.50 16.40 -0.38
N LEU A 292 3.89 15.80 0.64
CA LEU A 292 3.03 14.60 0.59
C LEU A 292 3.72 13.24 0.43
N VAL A 293 4.76 13.14 -0.40
CA VAL A 293 5.38 11.87 -0.77
C VAL A 293 6.66 11.58 0.03
N ILE A 294 6.80 10.34 0.51
CA ILE A 294 7.90 9.91 1.37
C ILE A 294 9.08 9.42 0.50
N THR A 295 10.30 9.76 0.91
CA THR A 295 11.55 9.32 0.24
C THR A 295 11.81 7.82 0.42
N THR A 296 12.73 7.25 -0.36
CA THR A 296 13.18 5.85 -0.18
C THR A 296 13.56 5.53 1.27
N ALA A 297 14.37 6.38 1.90
CA ALA A 297 14.76 6.20 3.30
C ALA A 297 13.55 6.18 4.23
N GLY A 298 12.58 7.07 4.00
CA GLY A 298 11.37 7.14 4.80
C GLY A 298 10.42 5.96 4.60
N ILE A 299 10.32 5.41 3.39
CA ILE A 299 9.53 4.20 3.13
C ILE A 299 10.15 2.98 3.83
N VAL A 300 11.48 2.87 3.81
CA VAL A 300 12.19 1.84 4.58
C VAL A 300 11.87 2.00 6.07
N GLN A 301 12.02 3.19 6.64
CA GLN A 301 11.74 3.45 8.06
C GLN A 301 10.25 3.28 8.41
N LEU A 302 9.32 3.59 7.49
CA LEU A 302 7.89 3.36 7.68
C LEU A 302 7.60 1.87 7.84
N GLY A 303 8.14 1.01 6.98
CA GLY A 303 7.94 -0.44 7.12
C GLY A 303 8.55 -1.01 8.41
N GLU A 304 9.69 -0.50 8.84
CA GLU A 304 10.29 -0.85 10.14
C GLU A 304 9.40 -0.41 11.31
N LEU A 305 8.86 0.82 11.27
CA LEU A 305 7.96 1.36 12.28
C LEU A 305 6.66 0.56 12.39
N LEU A 306 6.05 0.20 11.25
CA LEU A 306 4.85 -0.63 11.20
C LEU A 306 5.11 -2.02 11.84
N ALA A 307 6.22 -2.66 11.48
CA ALA A 307 6.60 -3.96 12.01
C ALA A 307 6.89 -3.90 13.52
N GLN A 308 7.63 -2.89 13.98
CA GLN A 308 7.91 -2.69 15.40
C GLN A 308 6.63 -2.41 16.20
N SER A 309 5.68 -1.67 15.63
CA SER A 309 4.39 -1.40 16.28
C SER A 309 3.58 -2.69 16.48
N TYR A 310 3.59 -3.60 15.49
CA TYR A 310 3.01 -4.93 15.64
C TYR A 310 3.70 -5.73 16.76
N LEU A 311 5.05 -5.75 16.77
CA LEU A 311 5.82 -6.52 17.76
C LEU A 311 5.62 -6.03 19.20
N LYS A 312 5.32 -4.74 19.42
CA LYS A 312 5.01 -4.18 20.75
C LYS A 312 3.60 -4.54 21.27
N GLN A 313 2.71 -4.96 20.37
CA GLN A 313 1.30 -5.26 20.67
C GLN A 313 1.03 -6.77 20.79
N LYS A 314 2.09 -7.59 20.70
CA LYS A 314 2.07 -9.04 20.91
C LYS A 314 2.39 -9.35 22.37
#